data_AF-A0A547LKK3-F1
#
_entry.id   AF-A0A547LKK3-F1
#
_cell.length_a   1.000
_cell.length_b   1.000
_cell.length_c   1.000
_cell.angle_alpha   90.00
_cell.angle_beta   90.00
_cell.angle_gamma   90.00
#
_symmetry.space_group_name_H-M   'P 1'
#
loop_
_entity.id
_entity.type
_entity.pdbx_description
1 polymer ?
#
loop_
_entity_poly.entity_id
_entity_poly.type
_entity_poly.pdbx_seq_one_letter_code
_entity_poly.pdbx_strand_id
1 'polypeptide(L)' 'MKNDPEARDALRLIRATIEEHCPPGVLPSQEAVNGLYGPELIHEAEALAAAIVATIDKMQLRVMMKPSAPSTK' A
#
# COMPACT_ATOMS: atom_id res chain seq x y z
N MET A 1 -17.41 14.20 14.74
CA MET A 1 -16.99 13.98 13.34
C MET A 1 -17.80 12.83 12.78
N LYS A 2 -18.57 13.04 11.70
CA LYS A 2 -19.30 11.96 11.01
C LYS A 2 -18.28 11.21 10.15
N ASN A 3 -18.04 9.94 10.45
CA ASN A 3 -17.44 9.05 9.47
C ASN A 3 -18.49 8.84 8.38
N ASP A 4 -18.31 9.42 7.20
CA ASP A 4 -19.17 9.11 6.06
C ASP A 4 -19.02 7.61 5.73
N PRO A 5 -20.10 6.81 5.77
CA PRO A 5 -20.02 5.38 5.52
C PRO A 5 -19.45 5.07 4.14
N GLU A 6 -19.78 5.89 3.15
CA GLU A 6 -19.23 5.80 1.79
C GLU A 6 -17.71 5.99 1.75
N ALA A 7 -17.17 6.91 2.57
CA ALA A 7 -15.72 7.10 2.66
C ALA A 7 -15.03 5.89 3.28
N ARG A 8 -15.66 5.23 4.28
CA ARG A 8 -15.11 4.00 4.86
C ARG A 8 -15.15 2.83 3.88
N ASP A 9 -16.22 2.69 3.11
CA ASP A 9 -16.32 1.66 2.08
C ASP A 9 -15.34 1.89 0.93
N ALA A 10 -15.10 3.14 0.53
CA ALA A 10 -14.06 3.49 -0.43
C ALA A 10 -12.66 3.08 0.06
N LEU A 11 -12.32 3.35 1.33
CA LEU A 11 -11.03 2.93 1.90
C LEU A 11 -10.91 1.41 2.00
N ARG A 12 -11.99 0.69 2.32
CA ARG A 12 -11.99 -0.78 2.30
C ARG A 12 -11.75 -1.34 0.90
N LEU A 13 -12.38 -0.75 -0.12
CA LEU A 13 -12.17 -1.16 -1.50
C LEU A 13 -10.69 -1.04 -1.87
N ILE A 14 -10.07 0.11 -1.58
CA ILE A 14 -8.65 0.34 -1.86
C ILE A 14 -7.77 -0.63 -1.07
N ARG A 15 -8.05 -0.85 0.21
CA ARG A 15 -7.33 -1.82 1.06
C ARG A 15 -7.36 -3.21 0.43
N ALA A 16 -8.55 -3.71 0.06
CA ALA A 16 -8.70 -5.02 -0.55
C ALA A 16 -7.91 -5.13 -1.87
N THR A 17 -7.93 -4.09 -2.70
CA THR A 17 -7.14 -4.02 -3.95
C THR A 17 -5.63 -4.11 -3.68
N ILE A 18 -5.13 -3.41 -2.65
CA ILE A 18 -3.71 -3.47 -2.27
C ILE A 18 -3.35 -4.86 -1.75
N GLU A 19 -4.20 -5.45 -0.90
CA GLU A 19 -3.97 -6.80 -0.37
C GLU A 19 -3.98 -7.88 -1.46
N GLU A 20 -4.79 -7.71 -2.52
CA GLU A 20 -4.87 -8.65 -3.65
C GLU A 20 -3.69 -8.51 -4.63
N HIS A 21 -3.26 -7.28 -4.94
CA HIS A 21 -2.30 -7.04 -6.02
C HIS A 21 -0.90 -6.67 -5.57
N CYS A 22 -0.73 -6.17 -4.36
CA CYS A 22 0.57 -5.74 -3.85
C CYS A 22 1.25 -6.88 -3.07
N PRO A 23 2.59 -6.87 -2.97
CA PRO A 23 3.31 -7.92 -2.27
C PRO A 23 2.92 -7.98 -0.78
N PRO A 24 2.95 -9.18 -0.17
CA PRO A 24 2.55 -9.37 1.22
C PRO A 24 3.41 -8.51 2.17
N GLY A 25 2.76 -7.99 3.21
CA GLY A 25 3.40 -7.16 4.23
C GLY A 25 3.62 -5.70 3.84
N VAL A 26 3.07 -5.23 2.71
CA VAL A 26 3.16 -3.81 2.33
C VAL A 26 2.15 -2.92 3.06
N LEU A 27 0.98 -3.47 3.40
CA LEU A 27 -0.05 -2.77 4.14
C LEU A 27 -0.20 -3.41 5.54
N PRO A 28 0.01 -2.66 6.63
CA PRO A 28 -0.26 -3.15 7.98
C PRO A 28 -1.76 -3.40 8.23
N SER A 29 -2.06 -4.25 9.21
CA SER A 29 -3.44 -4.51 9.66
C SER A 29 -4.11 -3.21 10.13
N GLN A 30 -5.45 -3.16 10.11
CA GLN A 30 -6.18 -1.97 10.53
C GLN A 30 -5.87 -1.57 11.98
N GLU A 31 -5.65 -2.53 12.88
CA GLU A 31 -5.22 -2.26 14.26
C GLU A 31 -3.83 -1.61 14.33
N ALA A 32 -2.89 -2.10 13.52
CA ALA A 32 -1.57 -1.51 13.41
C ALA A 32 -1.62 -0.11 12.78
N VAL A 33 -2.46 0.11 11.76
CA VAL A 33 -2.70 1.44 11.19
C VAL A 33 -3.25 2.39 12.25
N ASN A 34 -4.22 1.96 13.05
CA ASN A 34 -4.78 2.78 14.12
C ASN A 34 -3.73 3.14 15.19
N GLY A 35 -2.80 2.22 15.49
CA GLY A 35 -1.71 2.45 16.44
C GLY A 35 -0.58 3.31 15.89
N LEU A 36 -0.30 3.25 14.58
CA LEU A 36 0.80 3.98 13.93
C LEU A 36 0.40 5.37 13.43
N TYR A 37 -0.78 5.48 12.82
CA TYR A 37 -1.27 6.68 12.15
C TYR A 37 -2.42 7.33 12.93
N GLY A 38 -3.33 6.53 13.47
CA GLY A 38 -4.51 7.00 14.21
C GLY A 38 -5.83 6.41 13.69
N PRO A 39 -6.95 6.60 14.41
CA PRO A 39 -8.21 5.93 14.10
C PRO A 39 -9.11 6.62 13.05
N GLU A 40 -8.82 7.88 12.71
CA GLU A 40 -9.61 8.62 11.72
C GLU A 40 -9.41 8.16 10.28
N LEU A 41 -10.37 8.45 9.40
CA LEU A 41 -10.34 8.05 7.98
C LEU A 41 -9.06 8.53 7.25
N ILE A 42 -8.58 9.73 7.58
CA ILE A 42 -7.38 10.29 6.96
C ILE A 42 -6.12 9.49 7.29
N HIS A 43 -6.04 8.91 8.49
CA HIS A 43 -4.91 8.09 8.92
C HIS A 43 -4.88 6.74 8.18
N GLU A 44 -6.06 6.14 7.95
CA GLU A 44 -6.18 4.96 7.11
C GLU A 44 -5.81 5.27 5.65
N ALA A 45 -6.26 6.41 5.12
CA ALA A 45 -5.88 6.87 3.78
C ALA A 45 -4.36 7.08 3.65
N GLU A 46 -3.71 7.66 4.67
CA GLU A 46 -2.26 7.88 4.70
C GLU A 46 -1.49 6.55 4.68
N ALA A 47 -1.94 5.56 5.46
CA ALA A 47 -1.34 4.22 5.46
C ALA A 47 -1.47 3.52 4.09
N LEU A 48 -2.62 3.67 3.41
CA LEU A 48 -2.83 3.14 2.07
C LEU A 48 -1.92 3.82 1.04
N ALA A 49 -1.77 5.15 1.12
CA ALA A 49 -0.87 5.90 0.25
C ALA A 49 0.59 5.46 0.45
N ALA A 50 1.04 5.30 1.69
CA ALA A 50 2.37 4.80 2.01
C ALA A 50 2.62 3.39 1.45
N ALA A 51 1.62 2.49 1.54
CA ALA A 51 1.71 1.14 1.00
C ALA A 51 1.84 1.12 -0.54
N ILE A 52 1.10 1.98 -1.25
CA ILE A 52 1.20 2.12 -2.70
C ILE A 52 2.60 2.60 -3.09
N VAL A 53 3.11 3.65 -2.43
CA VAL A 53 4.45 4.19 -2.71
C VAL A 53 5.53 3.14 -2.45
N ALA A 54 5.47 2.44 -1.32
CA ALA A 54 6.40 1.36 -0.99
C ALA A 54 6.35 0.19 -1.99
N THR A 55 5.16 -0.11 -2.53
CA THR A 55 5.01 -1.10 -3.60
C THR A 55 5.72 -0.65 -4.87
N ILE A 56 5.50 0.58 -5.31
CA ILE A 56 6.10 1.12 -6.53
C ILE A 56 7.63 1.16 -6.40
N ASP A 57 8.15 1.63 -5.26
CA ASP A 57 9.59 1.68 -5.01
C ASP A 57 10.24 0.29 -5.11
N LYS A 58 9.62 -0.73 -4.49
CA LYS A 58 10.05 -2.13 -4.62
C LYS A 58 9.97 -2.64 -6.05
N MET A 59 8.98 -2.24 -6.83
CA MET A 59 8.87 -2.62 -8.25
C MET A 59 9.98 -1.98 -9.08
N GLN A 60 10.26 -0.68 -8.89
CA GLN A 60 11.34 0.04 -9.59
C GLN A 60 12.71 -0.56 -9.26
N LEU A 61 12.98 -0.85 -7.99
CA LEU A 61 14.19 -1.58 -7.55
C LEU A 61 14.31 -2.93 -8.26
N ARG A 62 13.23 -3.70 -8.34
CA ARG A 62 13.23 -5.01 -9.00
C ARG A 62 13.50 -4.91 -10.51
N VAL A 63 13.01 -3.85 -11.16
CA VAL A 63 13.28 -3.57 -12.59
C VAL A 63 14.75 -3.19 -12.80
N MET A 64 15.31 -2.34 -11.96
CA MET A 64 16.72 -1.91 -12.04
C MET A 64 17.72 -3.03 -11.68
N MET A 65 17.33 -3.98 -10.83
CA MET A 65 18.17 -5.13 -10.45
C MET A 65 18.10 -6.31 -11.42
N LYS A 66 17.29 -6.24 -12.49
CA LYS A 66 17.29 -7.29 -13.51
C LYS A 66 18.67 -7.28 -14.18
N PRO A 67 19.45 -8.39 -14.13
CA PRO A 67 20.76 -8.40 -14.77
C PRO A 67 20.51 -8.16 -16.26
N SER A 68 21.05 -7.05 -16.78
CA SER A 68 21.32 -6.90 -18.19
C SER A 68 21.99 -8.19 -18.64
N ALA A 69 21.36 -8.93 -19.56
CA ALA A 69 21.89 -10.20 -20.04
C ALA A 69 23.38 -10.04 -20.41
N PRO A 70 24.25 -11.03 -20.12
CA PRO A 70 25.65 -10.93 -20.50
C PRO A 70 25.70 -10.80 -22.02
N SER A 71 26.21 -9.65 -22.48
CA SER A 71 26.47 -9.37 -23.88
C SER A 71 27.27 -10.55 -24.44
N THR A 72 26.61 -11.37 -25.26
CA THR A 72 27.24 -12.52 -25.89
C THR A 72 27.60 -12.11 -27.32
N LYS A 73 28.91 -12.21 -27.59
CA LYS A 73 29.67 -11.90 -28.80
C LYS A 73 30.06 -10.44 -29.02
#